data_AF-A0A212LW52-F1
#
_entry.id   AF-A0A212LW52-F1
#
_cell.length_a   1.000
_cell.length_b   1.000
_cell.length_c   1.000
_cell.angle_alpha   90.00
_cell.angle_beta   90.00
_cell.angle_gamma   90.00
#
_symmetry.space_group_name_H-M   'P 1'
#
loop_
_entity.id
_entity.type
_entity.pdbx_description
1 polymer ?
#
loop_
_entity_poly.entity_id
_entity_poly.type
_entity_poly.pdbx_seq_one_letter_code
_entity_poly.pdbx_strand_id
1 'polypeptide(L)'
;MSKKFLIKLVCFLVLAAVATAGVLHYLPLSLFSTQQKPEQAPQKMYDHYIIHDEATNEVLMYVPLVVSVGDELISDKNKRYKIVKVEENQAYARFVEDLNLELYQK
;
A
#
# COMPACT_ATOMS: atom_id res chain seq x y z
N MET A 1 -61.42 -6.63 25.63
CA MET A 1 -60.04 -6.77 26.15
C MET A 1 -60.04 -6.36 27.62
N SER A 2 -59.55 -7.19 28.55
CA SER A 2 -59.61 -6.91 29.99
C SER A 2 -58.63 -5.80 30.37
N LYS A 3 -59.05 -4.82 31.19
CA LYS A 3 -58.17 -3.74 31.69
C LYS A 3 -56.89 -4.29 32.35
N LYS A 4 -56.98 -5.45 33.00
CA LYS A 4 -55.85 -6.14 33.63
C LYS A 4 -54.85 -6.71 32.60
N PHE A 5 -55.33 -7.10 31.42
CA PHE A 5 -54.48 -7.56 30.31
C PHE A 5 -53.75 -6.39 29.66
N LEU A 6 -54.44 -5.25 29.47
CA LEU A 6 -53.84 -4.03 28.94
C LEU A 6 -52.71 -3.51 29.84
N ILE A 7 -52.90 -3.49 31.16
CA ILE A 7 -51.87 -3.05 32.12
C ILE A 7 -50.62 -3.95 32.06
N LYS A 8 -50.79 -5.28 31.99
CA LYS A 8 -49.66 -6.22 31.89
C LYS A 8 -48.87 -6.03 30.59
N LEU A 9 -49.56 -5.79 29.48
CA LEU A 9 -48.93 -5.51 28.19
C LEU A 9 -48.08 -4.24 28.22
N VAL A 10 -48.61 -3.17 28.82
CA VAL A 10 -47.89 -1.89 28.95
C VAL A 10 -46.65 -2.04 29.85
N CYS A 11 -46.77 -2.70 31.01
CA CYS A 11 -45.62 -2.96 31.87
C CYS A 11 -44.54 -3.80 31.18
N PHE A 12 -44.93 -4.81 30.39
CA PHE A 12 -43.99 -5.61 29.62
C PHE A 12 -43.26 -4.77 28.56
N LEU A 13 -43.98 -3.92 27.82
CA LEU A 13 -43.37 -3.04 26.82
C LEU A 13 -42.39 -2.04 27.45
N VAL A 14 -42.71 -1.48 28.61
CA VAL A 14 -41.81 -0.57 29.33
C VAL A 14 -40.54 -1.30 29.78
N LEU A 15 -40.66 -2.50 30.34
CA LEU A 15 -39.51 -3.33 30.73
C LEU A 15 -38.63 -3.70 29.53
N ALA A 16 -39.25 -4.08 28.41
CA ALA A 16 -38.53 -4.39 27.18
C ALA A 16 -37.76 -3.17 26.65
N ALA A 17 -38.38 -1.99 26.66
CA ALA A 17 -37.75 -0.74 26.22
C ALA A 17 -36.51 -0.39 27.07
N VAL A 18 -36.62 -0.49 28.40
CA VAL A 18 -35.49 -0.24 29.32
C VAL A 18 -34.36 -1.24 29.09
N ALA A 19 -34.69 -2.53 28.92
CA ALA A 19 -33.69 -3.56 28.63
C ALA A 19 -32.97 -3.27 27.30
N THR A 20 -33.69 -2.91 26.23
CA THR A 20 -33.08 -2.57 24.93
C THR A 20 -32.19 -1.34 25.01
N ALA A 21 -32.60 -0.30 25.75
CA ALA A 21 -31.80 0.90 25.94
C ALA A 21 -30.50 0.60 26.72
N GLY A 22 -30.58 -0.26 27.74
CA GLY A 22 -29.41 -0.75 28.47
C GLY A 22 -28.44 -1.48 27.56
N VAL A 23 -28.93 -2.44 26.76
CA VAL A 23 -28.08 -3.18 25.80
C VAL A 23 -27.41 -2.22 24.81
N LEU A 24 -28.15 -1.27 24.24
CA LEU A 24 -27.58 -0.28 23.31
C LEU A 24 -26.53 0.64 23.96
N HIS A 25 -26.69 0.97 25.25
CA HIS A 25 -25.74 1.79 25.98
C HIS A 25 -24.41 1.05 26.25
N TYR A 26 -24.48 -0.26 26.53
CA TYR A 26 -23.30 -1.07 26.81
C TYR A 26 -22.70 -1.75 25.57
N LEU A 27 -23.34 -1.66 24.40
CA LEU A 27 -22.82 -2.25 23.17
C LEU A 27 -21.66 -1.39 22.63
N PRO A 28 -20.42 -1.92 22.60
CA PRO A 28 -19.30 -1.16 22.06
C PRO A 28 -19.44 -1.07 20.54
N LEU A 29 -19.69 0.15 20.02
CA LEU A 29 -19.79 0.43 18.58
C LEU A 29 -18.51 0.08 17.81
N SER A 30 -17.39 -0.17 18.50
CA SER A 30 -16.14 -0.64 17.91
C SER A 30 -16.28 -2.00 17.22
N LEU A 31 -17.30 -2.80 17.53
CA LEU A 31 -17.62 -4.04 16.80
C LEU A 31 -17.97 -3.81 15.33
N PHE A 32 -18.39 -2.58 14.97
CA PHE A 32 -18.68 -2.18 13.59
C PHE A 32 -17.53 -1.38 12.97
N SER A 33 -16.38 -1.28 13.65
CA SER A 33 -15.21 -0.61 13.09
C SER A 33 -14.61 -1.48 12.00
N THR A 34 -14.65 -0.99 10.77
CA THR A 34 -13.88 -1.57 9.67
C THR A 34 -12.41 -1.54 10.05
N GLN A 35 -11.73 -2.69 10.02
CA GLN A 35 -10.29 -2.77 10.26
C GLN A 35 -9.59 -1.69 9.42
N GLN A 36 -8.99 -0.69 10.07
CA GLN A 36 -8.20 0.30 9.37
C GLN A 36 -7.13 -0.45 8.59
N LYS A 37 -7.03 -0.16 7.28
CA LYS A 37 -5.93 -0.66 6.47
C LYS A 37 -4.63 -0.36 7.23
N PRO A 38 -3.73 -1.34 7.41
CA PRO A 38 -2.48 -1.12 8.11
C PRO A 38 -1.83 0.15 7.57
N GLU A 39 -1.48 1.06 8.47
CA GLU A 39 -0.79 2.28 8.12
C GLU A 39 0.48 1.88 7.36
N GLN A 40 0.56 2.26 6.09
CA GLN A 40 1.72 1.94 5.27
C GLN A 40 2.92 2.61 5.94
N ALA A 41 3.96 1.82 6.23
CA ALA A 41 5.17 2.33 6.85
C ALA A 41 5.64 3.60 6.10
N PRO A 42 6.12 4.64 6.81
CA PRO A 42 6.61 5.85 6.18
C PRO A 42 7.61 5.49 5.08
N GLN A 43 7.31 5.89 3.84
CA GLN A 43 8.26 5.70 2.76
C GLN A 43 9.49 6.56 3.08
N LYS A 44 10.64 5.92 3.30
CA LYS A 44 11.91 6.63 3.47
C LYS A 44 12.16 7.45 2.20
N MET A 45 12.28 8.77 2.33
CA MET A 45 12.75 9.61 1.24
C MET A 45 14.26 9.46 1.16
N TYR A 46 14.74 8.97 0.02
CA TYR A 46 16.16 8.86 -0.27
C TYR A 46 16.57 9.99 -1.22
N ASP A 47 17.78 10.52 -1.05
CA ASP A 47 18.31 11.58 -1.92
C ASP A 47 18.53 11.08 -3.35
N HIS A 48 18.81 9.78 -3.51
CA HIS A 48 18.98 9.12 -4.80
C HIS A 48 18.72 7.61 -4.71
N TYR A 49 18.44 7.03 -5.87
CA TYR A 49 18.41 5.59 -6.12
C TYR A 49 19.74 5.13 -6.73
N ILE A 50 20.16 3.92 -6.37
CA ILE A 50 21.34 3.25 -6.91
C ILE A 50 20.85 2.12 -7.81
N ILE A 51 21.21 2.17 -9.08
CA ILE A 51 20.85 1.13 -10.05
C ILE A 51 22.04 0.18 -10.20
N HIS A 52 21.81 -1.11 -9.98
CA HIS A 52 22.78 -2.19 -10.10
C HIS A 52 22.47 -3.08 -11.31
N ASP A 53 23.50 -3.65 -11.92
CA ASP A 53 23.37 -4.80 -12.81
C ASP A 53 22.91 -6.02 -11.97
N GLU A 54 21.80 -6.67 -12.34
CA GLU A 54 21.28 -7.80 -11.56
C GLU A 54 22.21 -9.03 -11.52
N ALA A 55 23.10 -9.19 -12.51
CA ALA A 55 23.95 -10.36 -12.64
C ALA A 55 25.30 -10.18 -11.94
N THR A 56 25.86 -8.97 -11.99
CA THR A 56 27.20 -8.67 -11.45
C THR A 56 27.15 -7.84 -10.17
N ASN A 57 26.01 -7.23 -9.85
CA ASN A 57 25.83 -6.25 -8.79
C ASN A 57 26.68 -4.96 -8.97
N GLU A 58 27.28 -4.75 -10.15
CA GLU A 58 28.00 -3.53 -10.52
C GLU A 58 27.03 -2.35 -10.52
N VAL A 59 27.46 -1.19 -9.99
CA VAL A 59 26.64 0.02 -10.02
C VAL A 59 26.65 0.59 -11.45
N LEU A 60 25.46 0.70 -12.02
CA LEU A 60 25.24 1.28 -13.35
C LEU A 60 25.05 2.79 -13.29
N MET A 61 24.27 3.28 -12.31
CA MET A 61 23.91 4.71 -12.24
C MET A 61 23.38 5.12 -10.87
N TYR A 62 23.57 6.39 -10.51
CA TYR A 62 22.92 7.07 -9.39
C TYR A 62 21.86 8.04 -9.93
N VAL A 63 20.62 7.95 -9.47
CA VAL A 63 19.49 8.74 -10.01
C VAL A 63 18.74 9.47 -8.90
N PRO A 64 18.61 10.81 -8.95
CA PRO A 64 17.89 11.60 -7.94
C PRO A 64 16.36 11.59 -8.15
N LEU A 65 15.83 10.56 -8.82
CA LEU A 65 14.42 10.39 -9.16
C LEU A 65 14.00 8.98 -8.76
N VAL A 66 12.73 8.84 -8.38
CA VAL A 66 12.13 7.53 -8.09
C VAL A 66 12.16 6.69 -9.37
N VAL A 67 12.66 5.46 -9.24
CA VAL A 67 12.71 4.48 -10.32
C VAL A 67 11.70 3.36 -10.08
N SER A 68 11.18 2.81 -11.16
CA SER A 68 10.14 1.78 -11.15
C SER A 68 10.58 0.54 -11.93
N VAL A 69 9.98 -0.61 -11.57
CA VAL A 69 10.12 -1.82 -12.38
C VAL A 69 9.56 -1.56 -13.77
N GLY A 70 10.35 -1.86 -14.81
CA GLY A 70 10.02 -1.62 -16.20
C GLY A 70 10.73 -0.42 -16.81
N ASP A 71 11.28 0.50 -16.01
CA ASP A 71 12.08 1.62 -16.51
C ASP A 71 13.34 1.09 -17.23
N GLU A 72 13.79 1.85 -18.22
CA GLU A 72 14.97 1.52 -19.02
C GLU A 72 16.05 2.58 -18.82
N LEU A 73 17.31 2.13 -18.84
CA LEU A 73 18.47 3.00 -18.83
C LEU A 73 19.50 2.52 -19.86
N ILE A 74 20.35 3.45 -20.27
CA ILE A 74 21.49 3.18 -21.13
C ILE A 74 22.75 3.50 -20.32
N SER A 75 23.70 2.56 -20.27
CA SER A 75 24.98 2.79 -19.60
C SER A 75 25.97 3.56 -20.48
N ASP A 76 27.05 4.03 -19.86
CA ASP A 76 28.20 4.64 -20.51
C ASP A 76 28.89 3.73 -21.55
N LYS A 77 28.72 2.42 -21.43
CA LYS A 77 29.21 1.39 -22.36
C LYS A 77 28.25 1.13 -23.53
N ASN A 78 27.29 2.01 -23.80
CA ASN A 78 26.24 1.86 -24.82
C ASN A 78 25.44 0.55 -24.65
N LYS A 79 25.09 0.16 -23.43
CA LYS A 79 24.26 -1.03 -23.17
C LYS A 79 22.91 -0.62 -22.62
N ARG A 80 21.84 -1.22 -23.15
CA ARG A 80 20.48 -1.02 -22.62
C ARG A 80 20.20 -2.01 -21.50
N TYR A 81 19.63 -1.50 -20.41
CA TYR A 81 19.17 -2.29 -19.28
C TYR A 81 17.72 -1.95 -18.95
N LYS A 82 17.01 -2.91 -18.33
CA LYS A 82 15.63 -2.75 -17.86
C LYS A 82 15.53 -3.10 -16.37
N ILE A 83 14.96 -2.21 -15.56
CA ILE A 83 14.78 -2.45 -14.13
C ILE A 83 13.76 -3.58 -13.93
N VAL A 84 14.14 -4.61 -13.19
CA VAL A 84 13.30 -5.79 -12.90
C VAL A 84 12.90 -5.88 -11.43
N LYS A 85 13.58 -5.14 -10.55
CA LYS A 85 13.38 -5.19 -9.11
C LYS A 85 13.79 -3.86 -8.47
N VAL A 86 13.03 -3.41 -7.48
CA VAL A 86 13.35 -2.25 -6.65
C VAL A 86 13.13 -2.63 -5.18
N GLU A 87 14.16 -2.46 -4.35
CA GLU A 87 14.15 -2.66 -2.90
C GLU A 87 14.75 -1.44 -2.23
N GLU A 88 13.97 -0.77 -1.37
CA GLU A 88 14.40 0.49 -0.76
C GLU A 88 14.84 1.51 -1.83
N ASN A 89 16.09 2.00 -1.78
CA ASN A 89 16.68 2.88 -2.77
C ASN A 89 17.57 2.15 -3.78
N GLN A 90 17.51 0.83 -3.82
CA GLN A 90 18.29 0.02 -4.75
C GLN A 90 17.37 -0.53 -5.83
N ALA A 91 17.77 -0.35 -7.08
CA ALA A 91 17.14 -0.96 -8.23
C ALA A 91 18.11 -1.94 -8.89
N TYR A 92 17.58 -3.05 -9.40
CA TYR A 92 18.35 -4.05 -10.12
C TYR A 92 17.83 -4.13 -11.55
N ALA A 93 18.74 -3.99 -12.51
CA ALA A 93 18.42 -3.94 -13.92
C ALA A 93 19.06 -5.11 -14.68
N ARG A 94 18.27 -5.69 -15.58
CA ARG A 94 18.67 -6.78 -16.47
C ARG A 94 19.21 -6.21 -17.78
N PHE A 95 20.33 -6.73 -18.24
CA PHE A 95 20.86 -6.42 -19.58
C PHE A 95 19.85 -6.82 -20.65
N VAL A 96 19.63 -5.94 -21.62
CA VAL A 96 18.72 -6.16 -22.75
C VAL A 96 19.51 -6.33 -24.04
N GLU A 97 20.34 -5.36 -24.42
CA GLU A 97 21.13 -5.40 -25.65
C GLU A 97 22.28 -4.37 -25.65
N ASP A 98 23.27 -4.59 -26.51
CA ASP A 98 24.25 -3.58 -26.88
C ASP A 98 23.63 -2.61 -27.90
N LEU A 99 23.92 -1.33 -27.76
CA LEU A 99 23.46 -0.26 -28.64
C LEU A 99 24.62 0.27 -29.47
N ASN A 100 24.35 0.56 -30.74
CA ASN A 100 25.26 1.34 -31.58
C ASN A 100 24.78 2.80 -31.63
N LEU A 101 25.27 3.62 -30.70
CA LEU A 101 24.90 5.03 -30.61
C LEU A 101 25.68 5.93 -31.60
N GLU A 102 26.78 5.44 -32.18
CA GLU A 102 27.57 6.18 -33.17
C GLU A 102 26.74 6.53 -34.41
N LEU A 103 25.75 5.69 -34.74
CA LEU A 103 24.79 5.92 -35.83
C LEU A 103 23.95 7.20 -35.68
N TYR A 104 23.91 7.80 -34.49
CA TYR A 104 23.07 8.95 -34.17
C TYR A 104 23.86 10.24 -33.90
N GLN A 105 25.19 10.20 -33.96
CA GLN A 105 26.04 11.38 -33.80
C GLN A 105 26.19 12.08 -35.16
N LYS A 106 25.45 13.18 -35.37
CA LYS A 106 25.57 14.05 -36.55
C LYS A 106 26.50 15.21 -36.30
#